data_AF-A0A0A0BKC7-F1
#
_entry.id   AF-A0A0A0BKC7-F1
#
_cell.length_a   1.000
_cell.length_b   1.000
_cell.length_c   1.000
_cell.angle_alpha   90.00
_cell.angle_beta   90.00
_cell.angle_gamma   90.00
#
_symmetry.space_group_name_H-M   'P 1'
#
loop_
_entity.id
_entity.type
_entity.pdbx_description
1 polymer ?
#
loop_
_entity_poly.entity_id
_entity_poly.type
_entity_poly.pdbx_seq_one_letter_code
_entity_poly.pdbx_strand_id
1 'polypeptide(L)'
;GQTVPPAPQGGPPVGTEQPLAPEEQPGQPGAGDPGEVVEEQILVDLARRIPGDPMAAGPADAPVTLIVYSDYQCPYCGLWAEQTQPTMLAYAEAGALRIEWRDINVLGADSRRAAAAA
;
A
#
# COMPACT_ATOMS: atom_id res chain seq x y z
N GLY A 1 -22.01 19.78 40.58
CA GLY A 1 -20.92 19.81 41.57
C GLY A 1 -20.56 18.40 41.95
N GLN A 2 -19.46 17.89 41.39
CA GLN A 2 -18.53 17.00 42.09
C GLN A 2 -17.26 16.98 41.25
N THR A 3 -16.28 17.73 41.75
CA THR A 3 -14.91 17.86 41.27
C THR A 3 -14.14 16.60 41.58
N VAL A 4 -13.43 16.02 40.61
CA VAL A 4 -12.45 14.97 40.85
C VAL A 4 -11.07 15.62 41.04
N PRO A 5 -10.29 15.24 42.08
CA PRO A 5 -8.98 15.82 42.42
C PRO A 5 -7.85 15.42 41.45
N PRO A 6 -6.72 16.16 41.43
CA PRO A 6 -5.63 15.98 40.46
C PRO A 6 -4.73 14.76 40.74
N ALA A 7 -3.97 14.39 39.71
CA ALA A 7 -3.05 13.25 39.64
C ALA A 7 -1.90 13.32 40.68
N PRO A 8 -1.40 12.16 41.17
CA PRO A 8 -0.16 12.11 41.93
C PRO A 8 1.08 12.19 41.02
N GLN A 9 2.02 13.04 41.44
CA GLN A 9 3.33 13.27 40.84
C GLN A 9 4.34 12.20 41.31
N GLY A 10 5.15 11.69 40.37
CA GLY A 10 6.58 11.38 40.53
C GLY A 10 7.02 10.27 41.49
N GLY A 11 7.56 9.17 40.92
CA GLY A 11 8.49 8.24 41.56
C GLY A 11 9.82 8.16 40.77
N PRO A 12 10.95 7.74 41.41
CA PRO A 12 12.32 7.99 40.95
C PRO A 12 12.76 7.15 39.73
N PRO A 13 13.86 7.52 39.03
CA PRO A 13 14.29 6.86 37.80
C PRO A 13 14.84 5.46 38.13
N VAL A 14 14.21 4.42 37.58
CA VAL A 14 14.80 3.08 37.56
C VAL A 14 15.80 3.02 36.41
N GLY A 15 16.98 2.52 36.76
CA GLY A 15 18.21 2.57 35.98
C GLY A 15 18.10 1.97 34.58
N THR A 16 18.89 2.58 33.71
CA THR A 16 19.20 2.18 32.35
C THR A 16 19.94 0.85 32.30
N GLU A 17 19.32 -0.15 31.70
CA GLU A 17 20.01 -1.17 30.92
C GLU A 17 19.32 -1.24 29.56
N GLN A 18 19.75 -0.34 28.67
CA GLN A 18 19.47 -0.47 27.25
C GLN A 18 20.26 -1.69 26.75
N PRO A 19 19.63 -2.72 26.17
CA PRO A 19 20.38 -3.67 25.36
C PRO A 19 21.03 -2.86 24.25
N LEU A 20 22.36 -2.96 24.12
CA LEU A 20 23.08 -2.37 22.99
C LEU A 20 22.44 -2.89 21.70
N ALA A 21 21.73 -1.99 21.01
CA ALA A 21 21.29 -2.24 19.65
C ALA A 21 22.56 -2.55 18.82
N PRO A 22 22.54 -3.58 17.95
CA PRO A 22 23.62 -3.75 16.99
C PRO A 22 23.72 -2.46 16.16
N GLU A 23 24.90 -1.86 16.11
CA GLU A 23 25.15 -0.72 15.23
C GLU A 23 24.92 -1.16 13.78
N GLU A 24 23.87 -0.61 13.16
CA GLU A 24 23.54 -0.80 11.75
C GLU A 24 24.57 -0.04 10.90
N GLN A 25 25.45 -0.77 10.22
CA GLN A 25 26.37 -0.19 9.25
C GLN A 25 25.60 0.15 7.97
N PRO A 26 25.67 1.40 7.46
CA PRO A 26 24.99 1.76 6.23
C PRO A 26 25.72 1.15 5.03
N GLY A 27 25.05 0.26 4.30
CA GLY A 27 25.47 -0.13 2.95
C GLY A 27 25.53 -1.62 2.63
N GLN A 28 25.03 -2.51 3.47
CA GLN A 28 24.84 -3.91 3.09
C GLN A 28 23.35 -4.22 3.03
N PRO A 29 22.80 -4.70 1.90
CA PRO A 29 21.56 -5.45 1.94
C PRO A 29 21.81 -6.57 2.94
N GLY A 30 21.07 -6.55 4.06
CA GLY A 30 21.08 -7.67 4.98
C GLY A 30 20.83 -8.93 4.16
N ALA A 31 21.55 -10.01 4.46
CA ALA A 31 21.14 -11.31 3.97
C ALA A 31 19.79 -11.60 4.63
N GLY A 32 18.71 -11.15 3.98
CA GLY A 32 17.34 -11.37 4.41
C GLY A 32 17.12 -12.86 4.58
N ASP A 33 16.18 -13.21 5.45
CA ASP A 33 15.75 -14.60 5.57
C ASP A 33 15.38 -15.12 4.17
N PRO A 34 15.81 -16.34 3.78
CA PRO A 34 15.45 -16.91 2.48
C PRO A 34 13.94 -16.94 2.22
N GLY A 35 13.10 -16.96 3.26
CA GLY A 35 11.65 -16.81 3.12
C GLY A 35 11.22 -15.38 2.77
N GLU A 36 11.87 -14.37 3.34
CA GLU A 36 11.59 -12.95 3.10
C GLU A 36 11.90 -12.52 1.66
N VAL A 37 13.05 -12.95 1.11
CA VAL A 37 13.41 -12.66 -0.29
C VAL A 37 12.48 -13.31 -1.32
N VAL A 38 11.89 -14.47 -0.99
CA VAL A 38 10.91 -15.14 -1.86
C VAL A 38 9.56 -14.42 -1.80
N GLU A 39 9.11 -14.03 -0.62
CA GLU A 39 7.86 -13.27 -0.45
C GLU A 39 7.92 -11.93 -1.19
N GLU A 40 9.04 -11.20 -1.07
CA GLU A 40 9.25 -9.92 -1.75
C GLU A 40 9.25 -10.09 -3.28
N GLN A 41 9.92 -11.12 -3.79
CA GLN A 41 9.93 -11.41 -5.22
C GLN A 41 8.53 -11.75 -5.74
N ILE A 42 7.73 -12.52 -4.98
CA ILE A 42 6.33 -12.81 -5.33
C ILE A 42 5.50 -11.53 -5.42
N LEU A 43 5.68 -10.60 -4.47
CA LEU A 43 5.00 -9.31 -4.48
C LEU A 43 5.40 -8.43 -5.67
N VAL A 44 6.66 -8.46 -6.08
CA VAL A 44 7.15 -7.76 -7.27
C VAL A 44 6.57 -8.39 -8.54
N ASP A 45 6.56 -9.71 -8.62
CA ASP A 45 6.08 -10.48 -9.78
C ASP A 45 4.56 -10.39 -9.98
N LEU A 46 3.82 -9.99 -8.95
CA LEU A 46 2.40 -9.71 -9.07
C LEU A 46 2.12 -8.59 -10.09
N ALA A 47 2.98 -7.57 -10.24
CA ALA A 47 2.77 -6.47 -11.18
C ALA A 47 2.95 -6.92 -12.65
N ARG A 48 1.96 -6.66 -13.51
CA ARG A 48 2.02 -7.11 -14.92
C ARG A 48 3.07 -6.36 -15.74
N ARG A 49 3.22 -5.05 -15.53
CA ARG A 49 4.19 -4.16 -16.24
C ARG A 49 4.15 -4.30 -17.78
N ILE A 50 2.95 -4.50 -18.33
CA ILE A 50 2.74 -4.59 -19.78
C ILE A 50 2.65 -3.18 -20.38
N PRO A 51 3.51 -2.81 -21.35
CA PRO A 51 3.39 -1.54 -22.07
C PRO A 51 2.07 -1.48 -22.86
N GLY A 52 1.37 -0.34 -22.78
CA GLY A 52 0.10 -0.13 -23.51
C GLY A 52 -1.09 -0.93 -22.97
N ASP A 53 -0.98 -1.51 -21.78
CA ASP A 53 -2.10 -2.18 -21.09
C ASP A 53 -3.27 -1.22 -20.87
N PRO A 54 -4.46 -1.48 -21.43
CA PRO A 54 -5.63 -0.60 -21.28
C PRO A 54 -6.13 -0.55 -19.83
N MET A 55 -5.78 -1.54 -19.01
CA MET A 55 -6.09 -1.61 -17.58
C MET A 55 -4.94 -1.08 -16.73
N ALA A 56 -4.13 -0.16 -17.25
CA ALA A 56 -3.06 0.50 -16.52
C ALA A 56 -2.88 1.98 -16.90
N ALA A 57 -2.32 2.75 -15.96
CA ALA A 57 -1.89 4.13 -16.17
C ALA A 57 -0.43 4.31 -15.72
N GLY A 58 0.27 5.22 -16.39
CA GLY A 58 1.70 5.44 -16.17
C GLY A 58 2.59 4.44 -16.94
N PRO A 59 3.90 4.68 -16.96
CA PRO A 59 4.84 3.88 -17.74
C PRO A 59 5.05 2.49 -17.12
N ALA A 60 5.35 1.49 -17.96
CA ALA A 60 5.55 0.10 -17.52
C ALA A 60 6.76 -0.07 -16.58
N ASP A 61 7.76 0.80 -16.75
CA ASP A 61 9.00 0.87 -15.98
C ASP A 61 8.96 1.90 -14.83
N ALA A 62 7.77 2.42 -14.46
CA ALA A 62 7.64 3.28 -13.28
C ALA A 62 8.24 2.59 -12.04
N PRO A 63 8.95 3.35 -11.17
CA PRO A 63 9.68 2.77 -10.04
C PRO A 63 8.75 2.11 -9.02
N VAL A 64 7.51 2.60 -8.88
CA VAL A 64 6.49 2.04 -7.96
C VAL A 64 5.29 1.55 -8.77
N THR A 65 4.73 0.40 -8.38
CA THR A 65 3.44 -0.08 -8.91
C THR A 65 2.39 -0.16 -7.81
N LEU A 66 1.21 0.40 -8.07
CA LEU A 66 0.00 0.25 -7.27
C LEU A 66 -0.96 -0.68 -7.99
N ILE A 67 -1.23 -1.85 -7.41
CA ILE A 67 -2.24 -2.78 -7.91
C ILE A 67 -3.57 -2.49 -7.20
N VAL A 68 -4.59 -2.12 -7.97
CA VAL A 68 -5.92 -1.78 -7.48
C VAL A 68 -6.88 -2.92 -7.80
N TYR A 69 -7.21 -3.70 -6.78
CA TYR A 69 -8.31 -4.66 -6.85
C TYR A 69 -9.62 -3.92 -6.56
N SER A 70 -10.53 -3.90 -7.53
CA SER A 70 -11.75 -3.10 -7.46
C SER A 70 -12.99 -3.87 -7.89
N ASP A 71 -14.13 -3.45 -7.37
CA ASP A 71 -15.45 -3.91 -7.78
C ASP A 71 -16.34 -2.67 -8.04
N TYR A 72 -16.98 -2.61 -9.19
CA TYR A 72 -17.82 -1.46 -9.59
C TYR A 72 -19.05 -1.22 -8.71
N GLN A 73 -19.43 -2.16 -7.83
CA GLN A 73 -20.52 -1.99 -6.87
C GLN A 73 -20.04 -1.70 -5.45
N CYS A 74 -18.72 -1.68 -5.21
CA CYS A 74 -18.15 -1.46 -3.89
C CYS A 74 -18.15 0.06 -3.56
N PRO A 75 -18.85 0.52 -2.52
CA PRO A 75 -18.97 1.95 -2.21
C PRO A 75 -17.62 2.57 -1.80
N TYR A 76 -16.75 1.82 -1.13
CA TYR A 76 -15.41 2.28 -0.78
C TYR A 76 -14.49 2.38 -1.99
N CYS A 77 -14.70 1.51 -2.98
CA CYS A 77 -13.96 1.52 -4.23
C CYS A 77 -14.35 2.76 -5.07
N GLY A 78 -15.65 3.10 -5.09
CA GLY A 78 -16.13 4.36 -5.64
C GLY A 78 -15.57 5.58 -4.90
N LEU A 79 -15.57 5.58 -3.57
CA LEU A 79 -14.99 6.65 -2.76
C LEU A 79 -13.49 6.86 -3.06
N TRP A 80 -12.73 5.76 -3.18
CA TRP A 80 -11.32 5.83 -3.55
C TRP A 80 -11.13 6.39 -4.96
N ALA A 81 -11.95 5.97 -5.92
CA ALA A 81 -11.90 6.47 -7.30
C ALA A 81 -12.19 7.98 -7.36
N GLU A 82 -13.12 8.48 -6.54
CA GLU A 82 -13.45 9.90 -6.51
C GLU A 82 -12.40 10.75 -5.78
N GLN A 83 -11.86 10.26 -4.66
CA GLN A 83 -11.09 11.09 -3.73
C GLN A 83 -9.57 10.85 -3.78
N THR A 84 -9.13 9.64 -4.11
CA THR A 84 -7.72 9.24 -4.02
C THR A 84 -7.10 9.02 -5.39
N GLN A 85 -7.83 8.37 -6.30
CA GLN A 85 -7.34 8.06 -7.65
C GLN A 85 -6.84 9.29 -8.42
N PRO A 86 -7.47 10.48 -8.38
CA PRO A 86 -6.98 11.64 -9.13
C PRO A 86 -5.56 12.04 -8.72
N THR A 87 -5.25 11.98 -7.42
CA THR A 87 -3.91 12.24 -6.90
C THR A 87 -2.92 11.16 -7.36
N MET A 88 -3.32 9.88 -7.36
CA MET A 88 -2.47 8.80 -7.86
C MET A 88 -2.19 8.94 -9.36
N LEU A 89 -3.19 9.36 -10.15
CA LEU A 89 -3.04 9.62 -11.58
C LEU A 89 -2.02 10.72 -11.86
N ALA A 90 -1.94 11.77 -11.02
CA ALA A 90 -0.91 12.80 -11.16
C ALA A 90 0.52 12.23 -11.00
N TYR A 91 0.73 11.29 -10.07
CA TYR A 91 2.02 10.58 -9.97
C TYR A 91 2.28 9.66 -11.16
N ALA A 92 1.24 9.06 -11.72
CA ALA A 92 1.36 8.21 -12.90
C ALA A 92 1.72 9.01 -14.15
N GLU A 93 1.11 10.18 -14.35
CA GLU A 93 1.44 11.13 -15.40
C GLU A 93 2.88 11.65 -15.27
N ALA A 94 3.32 11.92 -14.04
CA ALA A 94 4.71 12.30 -13.75
C ALA A 94 5.72 11.15 -13.92
N GLY A 95 5.28 9.93 -14.24
CA GLY A 95 6.12 8.74 -14.44
C GLY A 95 6.63 8.08 -13.15
N ALA A 96 6.22 8.57 -11.98
CA ALA A 96 6.65 8.04 -10.69
C ALA A 96 5.86 6.79 -10.26
N LEU A 97 4.66 6.61 -10.82
CA LEU A 97 3.75 5.54 -10.44
C LEU A 97 3.23 4.79 -11.67
N ARG A 98 3.09 3.48 -11.53
CA ARG A 98 2.24 2.66 -12.40
C ARG A 98 1.03 2.23 -11.61
N ILE A 99 -0.16 2.42 -12.16
CA ILE A 99 -1.41 1.92 -11.57
C ILE A 99 -1.91 0.78 -12.45
N GLU A 100 -2.26 -0.37 -11.85
CA GLU A 100 -2.85 -1.50 -12.56
C GLU A 100 -4.20 -1.87 -11.92
N TRP A 101 -5.28 -1.86 -12.71
CA TRP A 101 -6.61 -2.23 -12.24
C TRP A 101 -6.87 -3.74 -12.43
N ARG A 102 -7.57 -4.33 -11.47
CA ARG A 102 -8.02 -5.74 -11.47
C ARG A 102 -9.45 -5.83 -10.96
N ASP A 103 -10.35 -6.30 -11.80
CA ASP A 103 -11.74 -6.52 -11.41
C ASP A 103 -11.86 -7.80 -10.57
N ILE A 104 -12.37 -7.67 -9.34
CA ILE A 104 -12.59 -8.82 -8.44
C ILE A 104 -14.03 -9.32 -8.43
N ASN A 105 -15.00 -8.50 -8.86
CA ASN A 105 -16.39 -8.90 -9.12
C ASN A 105 -17.06 -9.73 -8.00
N VAL A 106 -16.83 -9.37 -6.74
CA VAL A 106 -17.24 -10.11 -5.54
C VAL A 106 -18.67 -9.80 -5.10
N LEU A 107 -19.26 -8.68 -5.56
CA LEU A 107 -20.58 -8.21 -5.10
C LEU A 107 -21.77 -8.68 -5.97
N GLY A 108 -21.54 -9.59 -6.91
CA GLY A 108 -22.59 -10.33 -7.61
C GLY A 108 -22.69 -10.04 -9.10
N ALA A 109 -23.90 -10.23 -9.66
CA ALA A 109 -24.11 -10.18 -11.10
C ALA A 109 -23.90 -8.77 -11.69
N ASP A 110 -24.22 -7.73 -10.93
CA ASP A 110 -24.11 -6.35 -11.38
C ASP A 110 -22.64 -5.93 -11.50
N SER A 111 -21.79 -6.33 -10.54
CA SER A 111 -20.33 -6.18 -10.62
C SER A 111 -19.75 -6.82 -11.86
N ARG A 112 -20.12 -8.09 -12.15
CA ARG A 112 -19.65 -8.79 -13.35
C ARG A 112 -20.09 -8.11 -14.64
N ARG A 113 -21.34 -7.61 -14.71
CA ARG A 113 -21.82 -6.88 -15.89
C ARG A 113 -21.07 -5.56 -16.08
N ALA A 114 -20.81 -4.84 -15.00
CA ALA A 114 -20.06 -3.59 -15.05
C ALA A 114 -18.62 -3.80 -15.50
N ALA A 115 -17.90 -4.78 -14.94
CA ALA A 115 -16.53 -5.10 -15.36
C ALA A 115 -16.44 -5.52 -16.83
N ALA A 116 -17.42 -6.26 -17.34
CA ALA A 116 -17.46 -6.63 -18.76
C ALA A 116 -17.72 -5.44 -19.71
N ALA A 117 -18.20 -4.30 -19.21
CA ALA A 117 -18.55 -3.12 -19.99
C ALA A 117 -17.46 -2.02 -19.97
N ALA A 118 -16.46 -2.16 -19.11
CA ALA A 118 -15.38 -1.20 -18.92
C ALA A 118 -14.36 -1.19 -20.06
#